data_AF-A0A6N7FI93-F1
#
_entry.id   AF-A0A6N7FI93-F1
#
_cell.length_a   1.000
_cell.length_b   1.000
_cell.length_c   1.000
_cell.angle_alpha   90.00
_cell.angle_beta   90.00
_cell.angle_gamma   90.00
#
_symmetry.space_group_name_H-M   'P 1'
#
loop_
_entity.id
_entity.type
_entity.pdbx_description
1 polymer ?
#
loop_
_entity_poly.entity_id
_entity_poly.type
_entity_poly.pdbx_seq_one_letter_code
_entity_poly.pdbx_strand_id
1 'polypeptide(L)'
;MSTITAVEFSRAARTLAAAARHGGWEPPTFLSPPRVRDAQRTVRRRSPGSAVVAVRIRDRPWSAVLGDLVEGVVVANRLEGAEADRCRDALWAAVAEPEARAA
;
A
#
# COMPACT_ATOMS: atom_id res chain seq x y z
N MET A 1 21.27 0.44 -4.96
CA MET A 1 19.91 0.19 -4.44
C MET A 1 19.34 -0.98 -5.20
N SER A 2 18.81 -2.01 -4.52
CA SER A 2 18.21 -3.17 -5.18
C SER A 2 16.97 -2.77 -5.97
N THR A 3 16.84 -3.30 -7.19
CA THR A 3 15.69 -3.03 -8.06
C THR A 3 14.44 -3.71 -7.50
N ILE A 4 13.40 -2.93 -7.20
CA ILE A 4 12.09 -3.47 -6.81
C ILE A 4 11.41 -4.06 -8.06
N THR A 5 11.05 -5.32 -7.99
CA THR A 5 10.37 -6.04 -9.06
C THR A 5 8.86 -5.86 -9.03
N ALA A 6 8.21 -6.06 -10.17
CA ALA A 6 6.75 -6.10 -10.24
C ALA A 6 6.15 -7.22 -9.38
N VAL A 7 6.89 -8.32 -9.16
CA VAL A 7 6.47 -9.44 -8.33
C VAL A 7 6.46 -9.05 -6.85
N GLU A 8 7.53 -8.42 -6.35
CA GLU A 8 7.60 -7.92 -4.96
C GLU A 8 6.50 -6.91 -4.68
N PHE A 9 6.33 -5.92 -5.57
CA PHE A 9 5.24 -4.95 -5.49
C PHE A 9 3.87 -5.64 -5.43
N SER A 10 3.62 -6.59 -6.33
CA SER A 10 2.35 -7.31 -6.42
C SER A 10 2.08 -8.18 -5.19
N ARG A 11 3.12 -8.78 -4.60
CA ARG A 11 3.00 -9.55 -3.34
C ARG A 11 2.61 -8.63 -2.20
N ALA A 12 3.33 -7.53 -1.97
CA ALA A 12 3.01 -6.56 -0.92
C ALA A 12 1.61 -5.97 -1.09
N ALA A 13 1.24 -5.57 -2.31
CA ALA A 13 -0.09 -5.05 -2.63
C ALA A 13 -1.22 -6.04 -2.27
N ARG A 14 -1.03 -7.33 -2.57
CA ARG A 14 -2.01 -8.38 -2.21
C ARG A 14 -2.07 -8.61 -0.70
N THR A 15 -0.93 -8.68 -0.03
CA THR A 15 -0.86 -8.83 1.44
C THR A 15 -1.59 -7.68 2.14
N LEU A 16 -1.32 -6.43 1.73
CA LEU A 16 -1.98 -5.25 2.28
C LEU A 16 -3.48 -5.23 1.98
N ALA A 17 -3.89 -5.61 0.76
CA ALA A 17 -5.31 -5.69 0.43
C ALA A 17 -6.04 -6.78 1.23
N ALA A 18 -5.36 -7.89 1.57
CA ALA A 18 -5.93 -8.92 2.44
C ALA A 18 -6.05 -8.42 3.88
N ALA A 19 -4.98 -7.84 4.43
CA ALA A 19 -4.98 -7.25 5.77
C ALA A 19 -6.03 -6.14 5.92
N ALA A 20 -6.20 -5.30 4.89
CA ALA A 20 -7.21 -4.25 4.89
C ALA A 20 -8.63 -4.81 5.04
N ARG A 21 -8.96 -5.86 4.26
CA ARG A 21 -10.26 -6.53 4.36
C ARG A 21 -10.48 -7.18 5.73
N HIS A 22 -9.46 -7.82 6.30
CA HIS A 22 -9.55 -8.41 7.64
C HIS A 22 -9.80 -7.35 8.72
N GLY A 23 -9.25 -6.14 8.55
CA GLY A 23 -9.50 -5.00 9.43
C GLY A 23 -10.82 -4.25 9.17
N GLY A 24 -11.62 -4.66 8.19
CA GLY A 24 -12.88 -4.00 7.85
C GLY A 24 -12.75 -2.73 7.00
N TRP A 25 -11.58 -2.47 6.40
CA TRP A 25 -11.34 -1.33 5.51
C TRP A 25 -11.46 -1.72 4.04
N GLU A 26 -11.81 -0.76 3.18
CA GLU A 26 -11.94 -0.96 1.74
C GLU A 26 -10.55 -0.89 1.06
N PRO A 27 -10.03 -1.98 0.47
CA PRO A 27 -8.71 -1.96 -0.14
C PRO A 27 -8.73 -1.18 -1.47
N PRO A 28 -7.77 -0.28 -1.73
CA PRO A 28 -7.64 0.33 -3.04
C PRO A 28 -7.09 -0.66 -4.07
N THR A 29 -7.31 -0.36 -5.35
CA THR A 29 -6.51 -0.94 -6.42
C THR A 29 -5.12 -0.30 -6.42
N PHE A 30 -4.08 -1.11 -6.20
CA PHE A 30 -2.70 -0.65 -6.28
C PHE A 30 -2.15 -0.71 -7.71
N LEU A 31 -1.49 0.36 -8.15
CA LEU A 31 -0.84 0.46 -9.45
C LEU A 31 0.58 1.03 -9.35
N SER A 32 1.39 0.81 -10.38
CA SER A 32 2.70 1.44 -10.54
C SER A 32 3.00 1.59 -12.04
N PRO A 33 3.54 2.73 -12.51
CA PRO A 33 3.79 3.98 -11.78
C PRO A 33 2.54 4.90 -11.73
N PRO A 34 2.59 6.02 -10.98
CA PRO A 34 1.60 7.08 -11.10
C PRO A 34 1.62 7.72 -12.49
N ARG A 35 0.45 8.17 -12.96
CA ARG A 35 0.33 8.91 -14.24
C ARG A 35 0.68 10.39 -14.12
N VAL A 36 0.77 10.91 -12.90
CA VAL A 36 1.19 12.29 -12.62
C VAL A 36 2.72 12.34 -12.58
N ARG A 37 3.30 13.23 -13.38
CA ARG A 37 4.76 13.42 -13.45
C ARG A 37 5.30 13.77 -12.07
N ASP A 38 6.48 13.23 -11.74
CA ASP A 38 7.21 13.50 -10.48
C ASP A 38 6.48 13.13 -9.18
N ALA A 39 5.24 12.64 -9.25
CA ALA A 39 4.52 12.11 -8.11
C ALA A 39 5.15 10.80 -7.61
N GLN A 40 5.29 10.73 -6.29
CA GLN A 40 5.69 9.53 -5.56
C GLN A 40 4.53 8.58 -5.35
N ARG A 41 3.37 9.15 -4.99
CA ARG A 41 2.10 8.46 -4.85
C ARG A 41 0.96 9.35 -5.33
N THR A 42 -0.04 8.75 -5.95
CA THR A 42 -1.32 9.41 -6.26
C THR A 42 -2.48 8.59 -5.72
N VAL A 43 -3.49 9.26 -5.18
CA VAL A 43 -4.74 8.64 -4.75
C VAL A 43 -5.87 9.21 -5.60
N ARG A 44 -6.58 8.34 -6.32
CA ARG A 44 -7.80 8.70 -7.06
C ARG A 44 -8.98 7.96 -6.47
N ARG A 45 -9.89 8.71 -5.84
CA ARG A 45 -11.14 8.18 -5.31
C ARG A 45 -12.17 8.09 -6.44
N ARG A 46 -12.88 6.96 -6.54
CA ARG A 46 -14.06 6.80 -7.41
C ARG A 46 -15.28 6.60 -6.52
N SER A 47 -16.39 7.17 -6.96
CA SER A 47 -17.69 6.96 -6.33
C SER A 47 -18.45 5.85 -7.08
N PRO A 48 -19.09 4.87 -6.38
CA PRO A 48 -18.94 4.52 -4.97
C PRO A 48 -17.87 3.42 -4.76
N GLY A 49 -17.15 3.50 -3.62
CA GLY A 49 -16.45 2.36 -3.02
C GLY A 49 -15.13 1.90 -3.62
N SER A 50 -14.53 2.60 -4.61
CA SER A 50 -13.22 2.18 -5.14
C SER A 50 -12.22 3.32 -5.19
N ALA A 51 -11.04 3.10 -4.62
CA ALA A 51 -9.91 4.01 -4.76
C ALA A 51 -8.79 3.35 -5.58
N VAL A 52 -8.04 4.16 -6.31
CA VAL A 52 -6.82 3.74 -6.97
C VAL A 52 -5.65 4.44 -6.29
N VAL A 53 -4.70 3.66 -5.80
CA VAL A 53 -3.44 4.15 -5.26
C VAL A 53 -2.34 3.74 -6.23
N ALA A 54 -1.70 4.71 -6.89
CA ALA A 54 -0.55 4.45 -7.74
C ALA A 54 0.73 4.92 -7.03
N VAL A 55 1.79 4.11 -7.03
CA VAL A 55 3.05 4.37 -6.33
C VAL A 55 4.24 4.21 -7.27
N ARG A 56 5.23 5.09 -7.15
CA ARG A 56 6.51 4.98 -7.86
C ARG A 56 7.41 3.96 -7.17
N ILE A 57 7.92 2.99 -7.93
CA ILE A 57 8.80 1.94 -7.39
C ILE A 57 10.25 2.03 -7.86
N ARG A 58 10.52 2.75 -8.96
CA ARG A 58 11.88 2.94 -9.48
C ARG A 58 12.61 4.00 -8.65
N ASP A 59 13.91 3.79 -8.45
CA ASP A 59 14.80 4.71 -7.73
C ASP A 59 14.32 5.03 -6.31
N ARG A 60 13.67 4.05 -5.69
CA ARG A 60 12.99 4.17 -4.40
C ARG A 60 13.45 3.05 -3.48
N PRO A 61 13.72 3.33 -2.18
CA PRO A 61 13.91 2.28 -1.21
C PRO A 61 12.59 1.53 -0.97
N TRP A 62 12.67 0.22 -0.72
CA TRP A 62 11.51 -0.64 -0.52
C TRP A 62 10.61 -0.18 0.64
N SER A 63 11.21 0.22 1.76
CA SER A 63 10.49 0.76 2.93
C SER A 63 9.62 1.97 2.58
N ALA A 64 10.11 2.87 1.72
CA ALA A 64 9.30 4.01 1.29
C ALA A 64 8.13 3.56 0.41
N VAL A 65 8.32 2.57 -0.47
CA VAL A 65 7.23 2.02 -1.29
C VAL A 65 6.15 1.39 -0.41
N LEU A 66 6.55 0.60 0.60
CA LEU A 66 5.63 0.05 1.59
C LEU A 66 4.87 1.15 2.34
N GLY A 67 5.58 2.20 2.80
CA GLY A 67 4.95 3.35 3.46
C GLY A 67 3.91 4.03 2.59
N ASP A 68 4.20 4.22 1.29
CA ASP A 68 3.24 4.79 0.35
C ASP A 68 2.01 3.89 0.14
N LEU A 69 2.18 2.56 0.12
CA LEU A 69 1.07 1.62 0.01
C LEU A 69 0.20 1.62 1.27
N VAL A 70 0.81 1.52 2.46
CA VAL A 70 0.11 1.53 3.77
C VAL A 70 -0.70 2.81 3.92
N GLU A 71 -0.05 3.96 3.79
CA GLU A 71 -0.73 5.25 3.95
C GLU A 71 -1.70 5.50 2.78
N GLY A 72 -1.54 4.81 1.65
CA GLY A 72 -2.51 4.80 0.56
C GLY A 72 -3.86 4.22 0.97
N VAL A 73 -3.89 3.16 1.79
CA VAL A 73 -5.12 2.56 2.34
C VAL A 73 -5.80 3.54 3.30
N VAL A 74 -5.04 4.13 4.21
CA VAL A 74 -5.54 5.12 5.19
C VAL A 74 -6.21 6.30 4.48
N VAL A 75 -5.52 6.93 3.52
CA VAL A 75 -6.02 8.09 2.78
C VAL A 75 -7.19 7.73 1.85
N ALA A 76 -7.20 6.51 1.29
CA ALA A 76 -8.30 6.03 0.47
C ALA A 76 -9.60 5.89 1.28
N ASN A 77 -9.49 5.36 2.50
CA ASN A 77 -10.61 5.15 3.42
C ASN A 77 -10.98 6.39 4.25
N ARG A 78 -10.19 7.48 4.16
CA ARG A 78 -10.38 8.72 4.94
C ARG A 78 -10.35 8.46 6.45
N LEU A 79 -9.49 7.53 6.88
CA LEU A 79 -9.34 7.22 8.30
C LEU A 79 -8.58 8.35 9.00
N GLU A 80 -8.97 8.65 10.23
CA GLU A 80 -8.39 9.70 11.05
C GLU A 80 -8.19 9.20 12.49
N GLY A 81 -7.32 9.87 13.24
CA GLY A 81 -7.03 9.58 14.65
C GLY A 81 -6.70 8.10 14.91
N ALA A 82 -7.28 7.55 15.99
CA ALA A 82 -7.01 6.19 16.44
C ALA A 82 -7.37 5.11 15.41
N GLU A 83 -8.32 5.37 14.50
CA GLU A 83 -8.64 4.41 13.44
C GLU A 83 -7.56 4.34 12.36
N ALA A 84 -6.99 5.49 12.00
CA ALA A 84 -5.84 5.53 11.10
C ALA A 84 -4.64 4.79 11.71
N ASP A 85 -4.39 4.94 13.01
CA ASP A 85 -3.29 4.28 13.69
C ASP A 85 -3.47 2.76 13.74
N ARG A 86 -4.67 2.27 14.12
CA ARG A 86 -4.99 0.83 14.05
C ARG A 86 -4.81 0.25 12.64
N CYS A 87 -5.19 1.02 11.62
CA CYS A 87 -4.98 0.63 10.23
C CYS A 87 -3.51 0.52 9.87
N ARG A 88 -2.70 1.53 10.21
CA ARG A 88 -1.24 1.48 9.98
C ARG A 88 -0.60 0.29 10.68
N ASP A 89 -0.91 0.07 11.95
CA ASP A 89 -0.33 -1.03 12.74
C ASP A 89 -0.64 -2.39 12.11
N ALA A 90 -1.92 -2.64 11.77
CA ALA A 90 -2.33 -3.89 11.14
C ALA A 90 -1.67 -4.12 9.77
N LEU A 91 -1.57 -3.07 8.96
CA LEU A 91 -0.96 -3.16 7.63
C LEU A 91 0.56 -3.35 7.68
N TRP A 92 1.25 -2.66 8.60
CA TRP A 92 2.68 -2.84 8.81
C TRP A 92 3.00 -4.23 9.34
N ALA A 93 2.22 -4.75 10.30
CA ALA A 93 2.37 -6.11 10.79
C ALA A 93 2.28 -7.13 9.65
N ALA A 94 1.30 -6.97 8.74
CA ALA A 94 1.10 -7.89 7.63
C ALA A 94 2.28 -7.94 6.63
N VAL A 95 3.01 -6.84 6.43
CA VAL A 95 4.16 -6.79 5.49
C VAL A 95 5.51 -6.95 6.17
N ALA A 96 5.56 -6.88 7.50
CA ALA A 96 6.72 -7.23 8.31
C ALA A 96 6.98 -8.75 8.36
N GLU A 97 5.99 -9.59 7.97
CA GLU A 97 6.12 -11.05 7.91
C GLU A 97 6.62 -11.63 6.56
N PRO A 98 7.89 -11.44 6.14
CA PRO A 98 8.46 -12.29 5.10
C PRO A 98 9.90 -12.81 5.34
N GLU A 99 10.33 -13.10 6.58
CA GLU A 99 11.61 -13.83 6.81
C GLU A 99 11.47 -15.33 7.15
N ALA A 100 10.31 -15.80 7.64
CA ALA A 100 10.17 -17.17 8.16
C ALA A 100 9.78 -18.27 7.13
N ARG A 101 9.71 -17.96 5.83
CA ARG A 101 9.21 -18.91 4.80
C ARG A 101 10.18 -19.13 3.63
N ALA A 102 11.47 -19.06 3.91
CA ALA A 102 12.54 -19.42 2.98
C ALA A 102 13.80 -19.96 3.71
N ALA A 103 13.61 -20.82 4.70
CA ALA A 103 14.66 -21.67 5.29
C ALA A 103 14.26 -23.14 5.13
#